data_AF-A0A3P7JIN9-F1
#
_entry.id   AF-A0A3P7JIN9-F1
#
_cell.length_a   1.000
_cell.length_b   1.000
_cell.length_c   1.000
_cell.angle_alpha   90.00
_cell.angle_beta   90.00
_cell.angle_gamma   90.00
#
_symmetry.space_group_name_H-M   'P 1'
#
loop_
_entity.id
_entity.type
_entity.pdbx_description
1 polymer ?
#
loop_
_entity_poly.entity_id
_entity_poly.type
_entity_poly.pdbx_seq_one_letter_code
_entity_poly.pdbx_strand_id
1 'polypeptide(L)'
;MALKVALQYDETAVMCEDKLPTAECENIFGKTKVAVGKDDDREEKCFKNAAKAEDDQIKKFAAGICPKTCGYCCKTPEYDCPNSPNPRLECSRVTKDMCKEPLWKPILVQDCPKTCGFCLEGE
;
A
#
# COMPACT_ATOMS: atom_id res chain seq x y z
N MET A 1 2.17 -16.22 -29.89
CA MET A 1 2.61 -14.94 -29.30
C MET A 1 2.38 -15.05 -27.81
N ALA A 2 3.43 -15.12 -27.00
CA ALA A 2 3.28 -15.07 -25.55
C ALA A 2 3.07 -13.60 -25.16
N LEU A 3 1.94 -13.30 -24.54
CA LEU A 3 1.70 -12.00 -23.91
C LEU A 3 2.76 -11.86 -22.80
N LYS A 4 3.77 -11.01 -22.99
CA LYS A 4 4.64 -10.58 -21.89
C LYS A 4 3.74 -9.77 -20.95
N VAL A 5 3.18 -10.43 -19.93
CA VAL A 5 2.53 -9.73 -18.84
C VAL A 5 3.64 -9.12 -18.01
N ALA A 6 3.83 -7.81 -18.15
CA ALA A 6 4.64 -7.05 -17.21
C ALA A 6 3.92 -7.08 -15.85
N LEU A 7 4.65 -7.39 -14.78
CA LEU A 7 4.14 -7.22 -13.42
C LEU A 7 4.08 -5.72 -13.14
N GLN A 8 2.88 -5.18 -13.02
CA GLN A 8 2.64 -3.76 -12.76
C GLN A 8 2.14 -3.57 -11.33
N TYR A 9 2.38 -2.39 -10.76
CA TYR A 9 1.75 -2.01 -9.51
C TYR A 9 0.24 -1.87 -9.66
N ASP A 10 -0.49 -2.37 -8.67
CA ASP A 10 -1.91 -2.09 -8.50
C ASP A 10 -2.14 -1.04 -7.40
N GLU A 11 -3.40 -0.68 -7.19
CA GLU A 11 -3.82 0.27 -6.16
C GLU A 11 -3.34 -0.11 -4.75
N THR A 12 -3.10 -1.39 -4.49
CA THR A 12 -2.68 -1.84 -3.15
C THR A 12 -1.28 -1.36 -2.78
N ALA A 13 -0.46 -0.99 -3.75
CA ALA A 13 0.85 -0.38 -3.49
C ALA A 13 0.73 1.02 -2.85
N VAL A 14 -0.37 1.76 -3.10
CA VAL A 14 -0.54 3.18 -2.77
C VAL A 14 -1.87 3.51 -2.05
N MET A 15 -2.60 2.48 -1.60
CA MET A 15 -3.93 2.63 -0.99
C MET A 15 -3.93 3.32 0.38
N CYS A 16 -2.82 3.23 1.12
CA CYS A 16 -2.61 3.87 2.40
C CYS A 16 -2.10 5.32 2.26
N GLU A 17 -1.85 5.99 3.39
CA GLU A 17 -1.19 7.30 3.45
C GLU A 17 0.18 7.20 4.13
N ASP A 18 1.07 8.15 3.81
CA ASP A 18 2.34 8.29 4.51
C ASP A 18 2.11 8.79 5.94
N LYS A 19 2.97 8.40 6.88
CA LYS A 19 2.94 8.93 8.26
C LYS A 19 3.63 10.28 8.38
N LEU A 20 4.52 10.59 7.45
CA LEU A 20 5.13 11.92 7.30
C LEU A 20 4.47 12.69 6.16
N PRO A 21 4.56 14.04 6.17
CA PRO A 21 4.16 14.84 5.02
C PRO A 21 4.88 14.40 3.76
N THR A 22 4.19 14.46 2.62
CA THR A 22 4.71 14.00 1.32
C THR A 22 6.06 14.61 0.97
N ALA A 23 6.25 15.92 1.21
CA ALA A 23 7.51 16.60 0.94
C ALA A 23 8.68 16.01 1.75
N GLU A 24 8.42 15.55 2.98
CA GLU A 24 9.45 14.95 3.82
C GLU A 24 9.80 13.53 3.36
N CYS A 25 8.78 12.74 2.99
CA CYS A 25 9.02 11.45 2.34
C CYS A 25 9.82 11.60 1.04
N GLU A 26 9.54 12.63 0.24
CA GLU A 26 10.30 12.94 -0.97
C GLU A 26 11.76 13.38 -0.68
N ASN A 27 11.99 14.08 0.44
CA ASN A 27 13.35 14.46 0.86
C ASN A 27 14.17 13.23 1.27
N ILE A 28 13.57 12.32 2.05
CA ILE A 28 14.23 11.13 2.56
C ILE A 28 14.45 10.11 1.44
N PHE A 29 13.37 9.75 0.75
CA PHE A 29 13.35 8.63 -0.19
C PHE A 29 13.53 9.06 -1.64
N GLY A 30 13.34 10.33 -1.99
CA GLY A 30 13.38 10.79 -3.38
C GLY A 30 11.98 11.03 -3.95
N LYS A 31 11.94 11.67 -5.13
CA LYS A 31 10.70 12.17 -5.73
C LYS A 31 10.00 11.14 -6.62
N THR A 32 10.69 10.07 -7.00
CA THR A 32 10.13 9.02 -7.83
C THR A 32 9.12 8.23 -6.99
N LYS A 33 7.85 8.30 -7.39
CA LYS A 33 6.76 7.59 -6.72
C LYS A 33 6.36 6.37 -7.53
N VAL A 34 5.98 5.31 -6.82
CA VAL A 34 5.29 4.19 -7.44
C VAL A 34 3.97 4.67 -8.05
N ALA A 35 3.70 4.26 -9.30
CA ALA A 35 2.50 4.60 -10.02
C ALA A 35 1.74 3.33 -10.44
N VAL A 36 0.42 3.33 -10.25
CA VAL A 36 -0.45 2.24 -10.64
C VAL A 36 -0.40 2.02 -12.16
N GLY A 37 -0.35 0.76 -12.58
CA GLY A 37 -0.22 0.37 -13.99
C GLY A 37 1.17 0.58 -14.58
N LYS A 38 2.17 0.93 -13.77
CA LYS A 38 3.58 1.00 -14.16
C LYS A 38 4.36 -0.19 -13.60
N ASP A 39 5.43 -0.54 -14.30
CA ASP A 39 6.39 -1.60 -13.99
C ASP A 39 7.79 -1.05 -13.69
N ASP A 40 7.92 0.26 -13.51
CA ASP A 40 9.16 0.90 -13.07
C ASP A 40 9.60 0.36 -11.70
N ASP A 41 10.91 0.20 -11.49
CA ASP A 41 11.43 -0.14 -10.17
C ASP A 41 11.07 0.95 -9.14
N ARG A 42 10.99 0.55 -7.86
CA ARG A 42 10.87 1.53 -6.77
C ARG A 42 12.08 2.45 -6.78
N GLU A 43 11.91 3.64 -6.22
CA GLU A 43 13.03 4.52 -5.93
C GLU A 43 14.08 3.78 -5.08
N GLU A 44 15.35 3.89 -5.44
CA GLU A 44 16.42 3.05 -4.86
C GLU A 44 16.51 3.23 -3.35
N LYS A 45 16.32 4.45 -2.86
CA LYS A 45 16.37 4.76 -1.43
C LYS A 45 15.25 4.11 -0.62
N CYS A 46 14.19 3.62 -1.26
CA CYS A 46 13.13 2.86 -0.58
C CYS A 46 13.54 1.42 -0.22
N PHE A 47 14.68 0.93 -0.72
CA PHE A 47 15.12 -0.45 -0.45
C PHE A 47 16.63 -0.67 -0.42
N LYS A 48 17.44 0.32 -0.81
CA LYS A 48 18.90 0.29 -0.77
C LYS A 48 19.44 1.28 0.27
N ASN A 49 20.56 0.90 0.91
CA ASN A 49 21.31 1.77 1.80
C ASN A 49 22.30 2.69 1.03
N ALA A 50 23.11 3.46 1.76
CA ALA A 50 24.08 4.39 1.17
C ALA A 50 25.16 3.71 0.32
N ALA A 51 25.43 2.42 0.54
CA ALA A 51 26.33 1.61 -0.28
C ALA A 51 25.65 1.04 -1.53
N LYS A 52 24.39 1.42 -1.80
CA LYS A 52 23.54 0.91 -2.89
C LYS A 52 23.28 -0.60 -2.82
N ALA A 53 23.43 -1.19 -1.63
CA ALA A 53 23.05 -2.57 -1.36
C ALA A 53 21.61 -2.62 -0.84
N GLU A 54 20.86 -3.65 -1.21
CA GLU A 54 19.55 -3.89 -0.60
C GLU A 54 19.66 -4.05 0.92
N ASP A 55 18.70 -3.48 1.64
CA ASP A 55 18.74 -3.41 3.09
C ASP A 55 17.33 -3.54 3.68
N ASP A 56 17.12 -4.61 4.44
CA ASP A 56 15.81 -4.90 5.04
C ASP A 56 15.40 -3.90 6.12
N GLN A 57 16.36 -3.23 6.78
CA GLN A 57 16.04 -2.16 7.72
C GLN A 57 15.53 -0.92 6.96
N ILE A 58 16.11 -0.60 5.81
CA ILE A 58 15.61 0.46 4.93
C ILE A 58 14.21 0.13 4.43
N LYS A 59 13.95 -1.10 3.98
CA LYS A 59 12.62 -1.55 3.55
C LYS A 59 11.58 -1.40 4.67
N LYS A 60 11.91 -1.87 5.88
CA LYS A 60 11.04 -1.73 7.06
C LYS A 60 10.79 -0.27 7.43
N PHE A 61 11.81 0.58 7.36
CA PHE A 61 11.69 2.00 7.62
C PHE A 61 10.79 2.70 6.58
N ALA A 62 11.01 2.42 5.30
CA ALA A 62 10.19 2.92 4.19
C ALA A 62 8.72 2.50 4.33
N ALA A 63 8.45 1.22 4.57
CA ALA A 63 7.10 0.71 4.80
C ALA A 63 6.47 1.26 6.09
N GLY A 64 7.27 1.51 7.13
CA GLY A 64 6.79 1.99 8.42
C GLY A 64 6.44 3.47 8.45
N ILE A 65 7.09 4.30 7.63
CA ILE A 65 7.03 5.77 7.70
C ILE A 65 6.46 6.41 6.43
N CYS A 66 6.89 5.96 5.26
CA CYS A 66 6.47 6.51 3.96
C CYS A 66 5.97 5.41 3.00
N PRO A 67 5.02 4.55 3.43
CA PRO A 67 4.57 3.42 2.63
C PRO A 67 3.90 3.83 1.32
N LYS A 68 3.20 4.96 1.25
CA LYS A 68 2.57 5.41 0.00
C LYS A 68 3.63 5.93 -0.97
N THR A 69 4.53 6.79 -0.52
CA THR A 69 5.63 7.32 -1.35
C THR A 69 6.50 6.19 -1.90
N CYS A 70 6.84 5.21 -1.06
CA CYS A 70 7.68 4.09 -1.48
C CYS A 70 6.90 2.91 -2.09
N GLY A 71 5.57 2.95 -2.15
CA GLY A 71 4.71 1.90 -2.73
C GLY A 71 4.50 0.64 -1.87
N TYR A 72 4.78 0.70 -0.57
CA TYR A 72 4.69 -0.42 0.38
C TYR A 72 3.34 -0.55 1.09
N CYS A 73 2.27 0.15 0.66
CA CYS A 73 1.00 0.10 1.39
C CYS A 73 0.47 -1.34 1.61
N CYS A 74 0.56 -2.22 0.62
CA CYS A 74 0.15 -3.63 0.74
C CYS A 74 1.03 -4.49 1.66
N LYS A 75 2.10 -3.91 2.23
CA LYS A 75 3.00 -4.54 3.18
C LYS A 75 2.90 -3.93 4.58
N THR A 76 2.03 -2.95 4.78
CA THR A 76 1.77 -2.43 6.14
C THR A 76 0.78 -3.33 6.85
N PRO A 77 0.88 -3.51 8.18
CA PRO A 77 0.03 -4.44 8.93
C PRO A 77 -1.48 -4.17 8.77
N GLU A 78 -1.86 -2.92 8.57
CA GLU A 78 -3.25 -2.50 8.39
C GLU A 78 -3.86 -3.02 7.09
N TYR A 79 -3.04 -3.32 6.08
CA TYR A 79 -3.44 -3.75 4.74
C TYR A 79 -2.91 -5.14 4.34
N ASP A 80 -2.18 -5.84 5.22
CA ASP A 80 -1.55 -7.14 4.94
C ASP A 80 -2.42 -8.33 5.42
N CYS A 81 -3.64 -8.41 4.90
CA CYS A 81 -4.57 -9.52 5.07
C CYS A 81 -5.43 -9.69 3.79
N PRO A 82 -6.15 -10.81 3.60
CA PRO A 82 -7.13 -10.91 2.52
C PRO A 82 -8.46 -10.22 2.89
N ASN A 83 -9.20 -9.77 1.87
CA ASN A 83 -10.64 -9.50 2.05
C ASN A 83 -11.41 -10.81 2.26
N SER A 84 -12.63 -10.75 2.78
CA SER A 84 -13.51 -11.91 2.91
C SER A 84 -13.70 -12.59 1.54
N PRO A 85 -13.70 -13.94 1.46
CA PRO A 85 -13.97 -14.65 0.23
C PRO A 85 -15.44 -14.54 -0.24
N ASN A 86 -16.35 -14.16 0.66
CA ASN A 86 -17.76 -13.95 0.36
C ASN A 86 -18.27 -12.66 1.02
N PRO A 87 -17.83 -11.48 0.53
CA PRO A 87 -18.22 -10.20 1.10
C PRO A 87 -19.65 -9.86 0.70
N ARG A 88 -20.40 -9.18 1.57
CA ARG A 88 -21.75 -8.68 1.28
C ARG A 88 -21.72 -7.52 0.27
N LEU A 89 -20.56 -6.86 0.13
CA LEU A 89 -20.29 -5.78 -0.80
C LEU A 89 -19.11 -6.16 -1.71
N GLU A 90 -19.14 -5.75 -2.98
CA GLU A 90 -17.98 -5.93 -3.84
C GLU A 90 -16.83 -5.02 -3.38
N CYS A 91 -15.79 -5.60 -2.77
CA CYS A 91 -14.65 -4.84 -2.22
C CYS A 91 -13.88 -4.02 -3.27
N SER A 92 -14.03 -4.32 -4.56
CA SER A 92 -13.49 -3.52 -5.67
C SER A 92 -14.23 -2.20 -5.91
N ARG A 93 -15.47 -2.07 -5.40
CA ARG A 93 -16.29 -0.86 -5.48
C ARG A 93 -16.26 -0.01 -4.21
N VAL A 94 -15.64 -0.51 -3.15
CA VAL A 94 -15.49 0.23 -1.89
C VAL A 94 -14.50 1.38 -2.10
N THR A 95 -14.93 2.60 -1.81
CA THR A 95 -14.09 3.80 -1.95
C THR A 95 -13.39 4.14 -0.63
N LYS A 96 -12.33 4.95 -0.69
CA LYS A 96 -11.65 5.45 0.51
C LYS A 96 -12.57 6.24 1.44
N ASP A 97 -13.57 6.92 0.88
CA ASP A 97 -14.54 7.67 1.70
C ASP A 97 -15.48 6.72 2.43
N MET A 98 -15.93 5.64 1.79
CA MET A 98 -16.69 4.59 2.49
C MET A 98 -15.92 4.00 3.67
N CYS A 99 -14.61 3.80 3.53
CA CYS A 99 -13.77 3.31 4.63
C CYS A 99 -13.68 4.30 5.81
N LYS A 100 -13.87 5.60 5.59
CA LYS A 100 -13.85 6.64 6.64
C LYS A 100 -15.21 6.87 7.29
N GLU A 101 -16.28 6.49 6.61
CA GLU A 101 -17.64 6.70 7.09
C GLU A 101 -18.03 5.69 8.18
N PRO A 102 -18.38 6.15 9.40
CA PRO A 102 -18.68 5.26 10.53
C PRO A 102 -19.81 4.26 10.26
N LEU A 103 -20.77 4.63 9.39
CA LEU A 103 -21.90 3.78 9.01
C LEU A 103 -21.44 2.49 8.32
N TRP A 104 -20.37 2.54 7.51
CA TRP A 104 -19.89 1.39 6.74
C TRP A 104 -18.90 0.53 7.52
N LYS A 105 -18.25 1.11 8.54
CA LYS A 105 -17.15 0.46 9.28
C LYS A 105 -17.48 -0.97 9.76
N PRO A 106 -18.63 -1.26 10.38
CA PRO A 106 -18.93 -2.62 10.86
C PRO A 106 -18.98 -3.68 9.76
N ILE A 107 -19.41 -3.30 8.55
CA ILE A 107 -19.46 -4.20 7.40
C ILE A 107 -18.07 -4.33 6.78
N LEU A 108 -17.37 -3.21 6.60
CA LEU A 108 -16.08 -3.19 5.90
C LEU A 108 -14.93 -3.82 6.69
N VAL A 109 -14.95 -3.79 8.02
CA VAL A 109 -13.98 -4.52 8.87
C VAL A 109 -14.06 -6.03 8.62
N GLN A 110 -15.26 -6.57 8.42
CA GLN A 110 -15.49 -8.00 8.22
C GLN A 110 -15.32 -8.42 6.76
N ASP A 111 -15.81 -7.60 5.83
CA ASP A 111 -15.93 -7.98 4.43
C ASP A 111 -14.71 -7.54 3.61
N CYS A 112 -14.24 -6.31 3.84
CA CYS A 112 -13.20 -5.68 3.03
C CYS A 112 -12.04 -5.09 3.86
N PRO A 113 -11.48 -5.83 4.85
CA PRO A 113 -10.45 -5.29 5.73
C PRO A 113 -9.19 -4.88 4.98
N LYS A 114 -8.78 -5.63 3.96
CA LYS A 114 -7.65 -5.26 3.11
C LYS A 114 -7.93 -3.95 2.38
N THR A 115 -9.11 -3.78 1.79
CA THR A 115 -9.44 -2.58 1.03
C THR A 115 -9.39 -1.32 1.88
N CYS A 116 -9.81 -1.42 3.15
CA CYS A 116 -9.95 -0.27 4.03
C CYS A 116 -8.82 -0.05 5.04
N GLY A 117 -7.84 -0.96 5.13
CA GLY A 117 -6.79 -0.84 6.13
C GLY A 117 -7.25 -1.31 7.52
N PHE A 118 -8.15 -2.29 7.60
CA PHE A 118 -8.73 -2.81 8.85
C PHE A 118 -8.22 -4.21 9.21
N CYS A 119 -7.10 -4.65 8.63
CA CYS A 119 -6.55 -5.99 8.92
C CYS A 119 -6.18 -6.22 10.39
N LEU A 120 -6.04 -5.15 11.18
CA LEU A 120 -5.82 -5.21 12.63
C LEU A 120 -7.10 -5.12 13.47
N GLU A 121 -8.26 -4.95 12.84
CA GLU A 121 -9.55 -4.76 13.52
C GLU A 121 -10.53 -5.94 13.32
N GLY A 122 -10.22 -6.88 12.43
CA GLY A 122 -11.10 -7.99 12.03
C GLY A 122 -10.87 -9.28 12.81
N GLU A 123 -10.91 -9.24 14.15
CA GLU A 123 -10.95 -10.45 14.99
C GLU A 123 -12.34 -11.12 15.01
#